data_AF-A0A8B8FET5-F1
#
_entry.id   AF-A0A8B8FET5-F1
#
_cell.length_a   1.000
_cell.length_b   1.000
_cell.length_c   1.000
_cell.angle_alpha   90.00
_cell.angle_beta   90.00
_cell.angle_gamma   90.00
#
_symmetry.space_group_name_H-M   'P 1'
#
loop_
_entity.id
_entity.type
_entity.pdbx_description
1 polymer ?
#
loop_
_entity_poly.entity_id
_entity_poly.type
_entity_poly.pdbx_seq_one_letter_code
_entity_poly.pdbx_strand_id
1 'polypeptide(L)'
;MGPLKMSALVFVGTLVILSLNTPVIRSSEPTYSEGPPTRHPFPIKPSNILAFLPTEAKSHFFGFKPLLEALVNRGHNVTLVSPFSLDRAKLPYRYVKVEKTLKGI
;
A
#
# COMPACT_ATOMS: atom_id res chain seq x y z
N MET A 1 -27.15 -34.80 -13.70
CA MET A 1 -26.97 -33.58 -12.87
C MET A 1 -25.52 -33.52 -12.43
N GLY A 2 -24.69 -32.65 -13.02
CA GLY A 2 -23.30 -32.45 -12.59
C GLY A 2 -23.19 -31.29 -11.59
N PRO A 3 -22.17 -31.24 -10.73
CA PRO A 3 -22.07 -30.21 -9.70
C PRO A 3 -21.74 -28.84 -10.28
N LEU A 4 -22.49 -27.84 -9.83
CA LEU A 4 -22.33 -26.43 -10.12
C LEU A 4 -20.98 -25.95 -9.56
N LYS A 5 -20.02 -25.65 -10.43
CA LYS A 5 -18.79 -24.94 -10.06
C LYS A 5 -19.13 -23.47 -9.86
N MET A 6 -19.40 -23.06 -8.62
CA MET A 6 -19.37 -21.64 -8.24
C MET A 6 -17.93 -21.15 -8.29
N SER A 7 -17.55 -20.61 -9.46
CA SER A 7 -16.31 -19.87 -9.61
C SER A 7 -16.38 -18.64 -8.71
N ALA A 8 -15.45 -18.57 -7.77
CA ALA A 8 -15.15 -17.38 -6.99
C ALA A 8 -14.66 -16.27 -7.94
N LEU A 9 -15.60 -15.63 -8.62
CA LEU A 9 -15.37 -14.38 -9.33
C LEU A 9 -15.41 -13.26 -8.29
N VAL A 10 -14.32 -13.16 -7.53
CA VAL A 10 -14.03 -11.98 -6.71
C VAL A 10 -13.91 -10.80 -7.66
N PHE A 11 -14.94 -9.96 -7.65
CA PHE A 11 -14.92 -8.49 -7.72
C PHE A 11 -13.53 -7.85 -7.93
N VAL A 12 -12.95 -7.98 -9.12
CA VAL A 12 -11.75 -7.23 -9.53
C VAL A 12 -12.12 -6.09 -10.50
N GLY A 13 -13.40 -5.93 -10.87
CA GLY A 13 -13.77 -5.12 -12.04
C GLY A 13 -14.56 -3.82 -11.85
N THR A 14 -15.33 -3.61 -10.77
CA THR A 14 -16.52 -2.73 -10.88
C THR A 14 -16.83 -1.85 -9.68
N LEU A 15 -15.83 -1.21 -9.08
CA LEU A 15 -16.09 0.08 -8.41
C LEU A 15 -14.91 1.06 -8.53
N VAL A 16 -14.29 1.07 -9.72
CA VAL A 16 -13.49 2.21 -10.22
C VAL A 16 -14.37 3.17 -11.03
N ILE A 17 -15.65 2.84 -11.25
CA ILE A 17 -16.58 3.65 -12.04
C ILE A 17 -17.76 4.09 -11.17
N LEU A 18 -17.53 5.06 -10.28
CA LEU A 18 -18.58 5.98 -9.84
C LEU A 18 -17.98 7.39 -9.72
N SER A 19 -17.97 8.07 -10.87
CA SER A 19 -18.22 9.51 -11.03
C SER A 19 -17.47 10.50 -10.12
N LEU A 20 -16.27 10.87 -10.57
CA LEU A 20 -15.91 12.24 -10.94
C LEU A 20 -16.64 13.38 -10.19
N ASN A 21 -16.11 13.76 -9.03
CA ASN A 21 -16.16 15.11 -8.48
C ASN A 21 -15.00 15.32 -7.49
N THR A 22 -13.81 14.80 -7.79
CA THR A 22 -12.64 15.30 -7.07
C THR A 22 -12.34 16.68 -7.64
N PRO A 23 -12.35 17.75 -6.82
CA PRO A 23 -11.76 18.99 -7.29
C PRO A 23 -10.36 18.64 -7.76
N VAL A 24 -10.04 19.02 -9.00
CA VAL A 24 -8.65 19.08 -9.43
C VAL A 24 -7.99 20.01 -8.42
N ILE A 25 -7.31 19.42 -7.43
CA ILE A 25 -6.40 20.15 -6.58
C ILE A 25 -5.26 20.52 -7.52
N ARG A 26 -5.40 21.68 -8.17
CA ARG A 26 -4.27 22.32 -8.84
C ARG A 26 -3.33 22.70 -7.71
N SER A 27 -2.34 21.85 -7.45
CA SER A 27 -1.23 22.20 -6.58
C SER A 27 -0.68 23.52 -7.09
N SER A 28 -0.70 24.57 -6.28
CA SER A 28 0.08 25.76 -6.54
C SER A 28 1.53 25.31 -6.69
N GLU A 29 2.10 25.39 -7.89
CA GLU A 29 3.53 25.19 -8.09
C GLU A 29 4.25 26.22 -7.21
N PRO A 30 5.07 25.78 -6.24
CA PRO A 30 5.94 26.72 -5.55
C PRO A 30 6.96 27.22 -6.57
N THR A 31 6.95 28.52 -6.87
CA THR A 31 8.00 29.17 -7.67
C THR A 31 9.34 28.94 -6.96
N TYR A 32 10.17 28.06 -7.51
CA TYR A 32 11.48 27.72 -6.96
C TYR A 32 12.56 28.46 -7.75
N SER A 33 13.43 29.18 -7.05
CA SER A 33 14.64 29.75 -7.64
C SER A 33 15.58 28.60 -8.02
N GLU A 34 15.91 28.50 -9.31
CA GLU A 34 16.79 27.50 -9.94
C GLU A 34 18.10 27.31 -9.15
N GLY A 35 18.12 26.33 -8.24
CA GLY A 35 19.32 25.82 -7.58
C GLY A 35 19.76 24.48 -8.19
N PRO A 36 20.98 24.00 -7.93
CA PRO A 36 21.56 22.83 -8.60
C PRO A 36 20.69 21.57 -8.48
N PRO A 37 20.67 20.69 -9.50
CA PRO A 37 19.74 19.57 -9.57
C PRO A 37 20.12 18.50 -8.54
N THR A 38 19.53 18.60 -7.35
CA THR A 38 19.52 17.51 -6.37
C THR A 38 18.25 16.71 -6.57
N ARG A 39 18.39 15.38 -6.65
CA ARG A 39 17.26 14.47 -6.82
C ARG A 39 16.26 14.71 -5.68
N HIS A 40 15.03 15.07 -6.06
CA HIS A 40 13.88 15.42 -5.23
C HIS A 40 13.93 16.86 -4.65
N PRO A 41 12.97 17.73 -5.02
CA PRO A 41 12.97 19.16 -4.65
C PRO A 41 12.71 19.43 -3.16
N PHE A 42 12.51 18.38 -2.35
CA PHE A 42 12.33 18.51 -0.91
C PHE A 42 13.14 17.45 -0.17
N PRO A 43 13.87 17.83 0.91
CA PRO A 43 14.51 16.87 1.78
C PRO A 43 13.43 15.95 2.39
N ILE A 44 13.55 14.64 2.17
CA ILE A 44 12.63 13.66 2.73
C ILE A 44 12.88 13.59 4.23
N LYS A 45 11.95 14.12 5.03
CA LYS A 45 11.96 13.92 6.48
C LYS A 45 11.44 12.51 6.78
N PRO A 46 12.23 11.61 7.39
CA PRO A 46 11.77 10.27 7.74
C PRO A 46 10.63 10.36 8.76
N SER A 47 9.66 9.45 8.64
CA SER A 47 8.47 9.38 9.50
C SER A 47 8.30 7.98 10.06
N ASN A 48 7.71 7.88 11.25
CA ASN A 48 7.31 6.61 11.84
C ASN A 48 5.88 6.28 11.41
N ILE A 49 5.67 5.14 10.76
CA ILE A 49 4.39 4.74 10.17
C ILE A 49 4.01 3.36 10.69
N LEU A 50 2.82 3.23 11.26
CA LEU A 50 2.23 1.94 11.62
C LEU A 50 1.19 1.55 10.56
N ALA A 51 1.43 0.42 9.89
CA ALA A 51 0.50 -0.19 8.95
C ALA A 51 -0.12 -1.42 9.59
N PHE A 52 -1.38 -1.31 10.02
CA PHE A 52 -2.13 -2.40 10.64
C PHE A 52 -3.10 -3.01 9.63
N LEU A 53 -2.74 -4.16 9.05
CA LEU A 53 -3.48 -4.89 8.02
C LEU A 53 -3.68 -6.36 8.46
N PRO A 54 -4.46 -6.63 9.52
CA PRO A 54 -4.55 -7.96 10.12
C PRO A 54 -5.34 -8.97 9.28
N THR A 55 -6.12 -8.52 8.30
CA THR A 55 -7.00 -9.38 7.51
C THR A 55 -6.22 -10.42 6.69
N GLU A 56 -6.62 -11.69 6.80
CA GLU A 56 -5.95 -12.82 6.14
C GLU A 56 -6.26 -12.97 4.64
N ALA A 57 -6.92 -11.96 4.04
CA ALA A 57 -7.23 -11.91 2.63
C ALA A 57 -6.11 -11.22 1.86
N LYS A 58 -5.49 -11.93 0.90
CA LYS A 58 -4.43 -11.38 0.05
C LYS A 58 -4.85 -10.09 -0.67
N SER A 59 -6.11 -9.99 -1.08
CA SER A 59 -6.68 -8.79 -1.73
C SER A 59 -6.66 -7.55 -0.82
N HIS A 60 -6.88 -7.72 0.49
CA HIS A 60 -6.78 -6.64 1.47
C HIS A 60 -5.34 -6.13 1.67
N PHE A 61 -4.34 -6.95 1.34
CA PHE A 61 -2.93 -6.58 1.48
C PHE A 61 -2.32 -6.03 0.19
N PHE A 62 -2.57 -6.67 -0.95
CA PHE A 62 -1.86 -6.35 -2.19
C PHE A 62 -2.12 -4.94 -2.72
N GLY A 63 -3.28 -4.35 -2.44
CA GLY A 63 -3.56 -2.95 -2.80
C GLY A 63 -2.64 -1.94 -2.09
N PHE A 64 -2.20 -2.24 -0.86
CA PHE A 64 -1.33 -1.36 -0.08
C PHE A 64 0.15 -1.65 -0.25
N LYS A 65 0.49 -2.88 -0.68
CA LYS A 65 1.87 -3.34 -0.79
C LYS A 65 2.80 -2.39 -1.57
N PRO A 66 2.46 -1.88 -2.78
CA PRO A 66 3.35 -0.97 -3.52
C PRO A 66 3.61 0.35 -2.79
N LEU A 67 2.60 0.88 -2.08
CA LEU A 67 2.74 2.10 -1.29
C LEU A 67 3.68 1.89 -0.10
N LEU A 68 3.50 0.80 0.65
CA LEU A 68 4.34 0.48 1.80
C LEU A 68 5.79 0.23 1.38
N GLU A 69 6.02 -0.48 0.26
CA GLU A 69 7.35 -0.65 -0.34
C GLU A 69 7.99 0.70 -0.69
N ALA A 70 7.23 1.61 -1.31
CA ALA A 70 7.73 2.94 -1.66
C ALA A 70 8.07 3.78 -0.42
N LEU A 71 7.29 3.70 0.65
CA LEU A 71 7.55 4.40 1.91
C LEU A 71 8.84 3.89 2.56
N VAL A 72 9.01 2.57 2.65
CA VAL A 72 10.25 1.97 3.16
C VAL A 72 11.43 2.40 2.29
N ASN A 73 11.31 2.30 0.97
CA ASN A 73 12.39 2.64 0.04
C ASN A 73 12.78 4.13 0.03
N ARG A 74 11.90 5.02 0.51
CA ARG A 74 12.18 6.45 0.70
C ARG A 74 12.81 6.77 2.06
N GLY A 75 12.99 5.78 2.93
CA GLY A 75 13.62 5.95 4.24
C GLY A 75 12.65 6.22 5.38
N HIS A 76 11.34 5.97 5.21
CA HIS A 76 10.41 6.01 6.34
C HIS A 76 10.55 4.75 7.21
N ASN A 77 10.39 4.91 8.52
CA ASN A 77 10.40 3.81 9.47
C ASN A 77 9.01 3.18 9.55
N VAL A 78 8.80 2.09 8.82
CA VAL A 78 7.50 1.41 8.75
C VAL A 78 7.48 0.23 9.72
N THR A 79 6.42 0.16 10.54
CA THR A 79 6.02 -1.03 11.28
C THR A 79 4.80 -1.63 10.60
N LEU A 80 4.96 -2.83 10.03
CA LEU A 80 3.90 -3.58 9.37
C LEU A 80 3.39 -4.68 10.28
N VAL A 81 2.10 -4.65 10.61
CA VAL A 81 1.38 -5.71 11.31
C VAL A 81 0.44 -6.37 10.31
N SER A 82 0.79 -7.57 9.83
CA SER A 82 0.07 -8.22 8.74
C SER A 82 0.37 -9.73 8.68
N PRO A 83 -0.52 -10.55 8.09
CA PRO A 83 -0.21 -11.94 7.73
C PRO A 83 0.80 -12.08 6.58
N PHE A 84 1.05 -10.98 5.84
CA PHE A 84 1.88 -10.92 4.64
C PHE A 84 2.99 -9.86 4.77
N SER A 85 4.16 -10.13 4.18
CA SER A 85 5.34 -9.26 4.20
C SER A 85 5.52 -8.44 2.91
N LEU A 86 6.41 -7.44 2.96
CA LEU A 86 6.90 -6.70 1.79
C LEU A 86 8.15 -7.42 1.24
N ASP A 87 8.09 -7.87 -0.01
CA ASP A 87 9.17 -8.61 -0.69
C ASP A 87 10.07 -7.68 -1.53
N ARG A 88 9.60 -6.50 -1.94
CA ARG A 88 10.39 -5.52 -2.72
C ARG A 88 10.85 -4.30 -1.92
N ALA A 89 10.76 -4.36 -0.60
CA ALA A 89 11.36 -3.37 0.29
C ALA A 89 12.90 -3.54 0.25
N LYS A 90 13.61 -2.49 -0.17
CA LYS A 90 15.08 -2.42 -0.25
C LYS A 90 15.73 -2.03 1.07
N LEU A 91 15.00 -1.28 1.90
CA LEU A 91 15.44 -0.84 3.23
C LEU A 91 14.77 -1.70 4.33
N PRO A 92 15.39 -1.81 5.51
CA PRO A 92 14.81 -2.55 6.62
C PRO A 92 13.52 -1.89 7.12
N TYR A 93 12.58 -2.70 7.59
CA TYR A 93 11.34 -2.28 8.22
C TYR A 93 10.97 -3.26 9.34
N ARG A 94 10.14 -2.83 10.28
CA ARG A 94 9.68 -3.71 11.36
C ARG A 94 8.47 -4.51 10.87
N TYR A 95 8.57 -5.84 10.93
CA TYR A 95 7.46 -6.73 10.58
C TYR A 95 6.97 -7.50 11.80
N VAL A 96 5.69 -7.38 12.10
CA VAL A 96 4.97 -8.14 13.12
C VAL A 96 3.99 -9.04 12.39
N LYS A 97 4.30 -10.33 12.36
CA LYS A 97 3.46 -11.32 11.69
C LYS A 97 2.18 -11.52 12.47
N VAL A 98 1.04 -11.36 11.81
CA VAL A 98 -0.26 -11.81 12.33
C VAL A 98 -0.46 -13.25 11.90
N GLU A 99 -0.69 -14.13 12.87
CA GLU A 99 -0.97 -15.53 12.59
C GLU A 99 -2.30 -15.68 11.88
N LYS A 100 -2.36 -16.65 10.97
CA LYS A 100 -3.63 -17.01 10.37
C LYS A 100 -4.41 -17.82 11.38
N THR A 101 -5.61 -17.39 11.67
CA THR A 101 -6.60 -18.15 12.43
C THR A 101 -6.88 -19.39 11.62
N LEU A 102 -6.31 -20.51 12.03
CA LEU A 102 -6.64 -21.81 11.45
C LEU A 102 -8.16 -21.96 11.56
N LYS A 103 -8.87 -22.03 10.42
CA LYS A 103 -10.24 -22.54 10.39
C LYS A 103 -10.18 -24.02 10.74
N GLY A 104 -10.13 -24.31 12.03
CA GLY A 104 -10.35 -25.64 12.57
C GLY A 104 -11.83 -25.85 12.80
N ILE A 105 -12.56 -26.22 11.74
CA ILE A 105 -13.71 -27.15 11.74
C ILE A 105 -13.75 -27.79 10.35
#